data_AF-A0A7C0XL80-F1
#
_entry.id   AF-A0A7C0XL80-F1
#
_cell.length_a   1.000
_cell.length_b   1.000
_cell.length_c   1.000
_cell.angle_alpha   90.00
_cell.angle_beta   90.00
_cell.angle_gamma   90.00
#
_symmetry.space_group_name_H-M   'P 1'
#
loop_
_entity.id
_entity.type
_entity.pdbx_description
1 polymer ?
#
loop_
_entity_poly.entity_id
_entity_poly.type
_entity_poly.pdbx_seq_one_letter_code
_entity_poly.pdbx_strand_id
1 'polypeptide(L)'
;MDLRFQAVLLLTTIALSSFFNIQLTDLGIDFSQSSGEDCSKEWRIVNVDGDVSLSTAEDIRYWNHHIFRFRKDVEWNVEFTDKVTIYLKTEEGDGGHVATGMWWTAGFIEGRKIPIYGKKVQVEFDVKVEKFDYEGPDEWLRIALACAVQRRDDSVVYTEIDFLDSPNTQRHPTGNILFGGDVIYRGGDVVEFKFDEAPLKVWRHYSIDLTYYIERAWGVEEGDLLESVYIVVESDGKPVEVELKVDNFWISVSEPLVIT
;
A
#
# COMPACT_ATOMS: atom_id res chain seq x y z
N MET A 1 18.15 -49.22 -21.69
CA MET A 1 16.80 -48.91 -21.20
C MET A 1 16.92 -48.64 -19.71
N ASP A 2 16.65 -47.40 -19.35
CA ASP A 2 16.42 -46.76 -18.05
C ASP A 2 17.26 -46.98 -16.78
N LEU A 3 17.78 -45.83 -16.33
CA LEU A 3 18.22 -45.42 -15.00
C LEU A 3 17.02 -45.09 -14.10
N ARG A 4 17.03 -45.48 -12.82
CA ARG A 4 16.49 -44.72 -11.65
C ARG A 4 17.20 -45.19 -10.36
N PHE A 5 18.16 -44.43 -9.85
CA PHE A 5 18.03 -43.48 -8.72
C PHE A 5 17.42 -44.07 -7.43
N GLN A 6 18.28 -44.42 -6.46
CA GLN A 6 18.06 -44.23 -5.03
C GLN A 6 19.42 -43.99 -4.36
N ALA A 7 19.61 -42.81 -3.77
CA ALA A 7 20.73 -42.52 -2.88
C ALA A 7 20.17 -42.09 -1.53
N VAL A 8 20.33 -42.97 -0.56
CA VAL A 8 20.13 -42.77 0.87
C VAL A 8 21.45 -42.22 1.41
N LEU A 9 21.47 -41.01 2.00
CA LEU A 9 22.67 -40.51 2.68
C LEU A 9 22.48 -40.48 4.20
N LEU A 10 23.42 -41.20 4.81
CA LEU A 10 23.63 -41.63 6.18
C LEU A 10 23.92 -40.46 7.16
N LEU A 11 23.48 -40.65 8.40
CA LEU A 11 23.89 -39.96 9.62
C LEU A 11 25.41 -39.88 9.80
N THR A 12 25.89 -38.78 10.39
CA THR A 12 26.85 -38.85 11.52
C THR A 12 26.74 -37.61 12.41
N THR A 13 26.35 -37.84 13.66
CA THR A 13 26.50 -36.97 14.83
C THR A 13 27.91 -37.17 15.40
N ILE A 14 28.68 -36.11 15.66
CA ILE A 14 29.80 -36.14 16.61
C ILE A 14 29.64 -34.97 17.57
N ALA A 15 29.79 -35.32 18.84
CA ALA A 15 29.52 -34.53 20.01
C ALA A 15 30.77 -33.81 20.56
N LEU A 16 30.48 -32.68 21.21
CA LEU A 16 31.10 -32.12 22.41
C LEU A 16 32.59 -31.70 22.43
N SER A 17 32.74 -30.39 22.65
CA SER A 17 33.33 -29.77 23.85
C SER A 17 34.66 -29.02 23.71
N SER A 18 34.50 -27.69 23.87
CA SER A 18 35.24 -26.82 24.78
C SER A 18 36.62 -26.27 24.39
N PHE A 19 36.75 -24.98 24.72
CA PHE A 19 37.95 -24.14 24.79
C PHE A 19 38.54 -23.62 23.47
N PHE A 20 38.04 -22.46 23.01
CA PHE A 20 38.92 -21.32 22.74
C PHE A 20 38.17 -20.02 23.02
N ASN A 21 38.58 -19.35 24.11
CA ASN A 21 38.38 -17.91 24.29
C ASN A 21 39.02 -17.21 23.09
N ILE A 22 38.21 -16.61 22.23
CA ILE A 22 38.64 -15.51 21.39
C ILE A 22 37.73 -14.33 21.78
N GLN A 23 38.36 -13.34 22.41
CA GLN A 23 37.81 -12.01 22.59
C GLN A 23 37.34 -11.49 21.23
N LEU A 24 36.03 -11.40 21.03
CA LEU A 24 35.42 -10.54 20.02
C LEU A 24 35.26 -9.15 20.63
N THR A 25 36.38 -8.47 20.79
CA THR A 25 36.46 -7.00 20.81
C THR A 25 37.15 -6.61 19.51
N ASP A 26 36.61 -5.60 18.82
CA ASP A 26 36.93 -5.17 17.46
C ASP A 26 36.36 -6.01 16.32
N LEU A 27 35.05 -5.88 16.14
CA LEU A 27 34.45 -5.62 14.82
C LEU A 27 33.15 -4.88 15.10
N GLY A 28 33.28 -3.57 15.33
CA GLY A 28 32.15 -2.65 15.32
C GLY A 28 31.54 -2.64 13.93
N ILE A 29 30.50 -3.46 13.74
CA ILE A 29 29.56 -3.33 12.65
C ILE A 29 28.20 -3.20 13.33
N ASP A 30 27.89 -1.94 13.63
CA ASP A 30 26.57 -1.50 14.02
C ASP A 30 25.67 -1.61 12.77
N PHE A 31 24.62 -2.43 12.83
CA PHE A 31 23.57 -2.48 11.81
C PHE A 31 22.44 -1.47 12.12
N SER A 32 22.78 -0.35 12.76
CA SER A 32 21.96 0.86 12.69
C SER A 32 22.15 1.53 11.33
N GLN A 33 21.54 0.98 10.28
CA GLN A 33 21.10 1.86 9.20
C GLN A 33 19.88 2.63 9.70
N SER A 34 20.11 3.57 10.62
CA SER A 34 19.32 4.79 10.59
C SER A 34 19.65 5.42 9.25
N SER A 35 18.73 5.33 8.29
CA SER A 35 18.70 6.26 7.17
C SER A 35 18.95 7.64 7.75
N GLY A 36 20.07 8.27 7.42
CA GLY A 36 20.36 9.61 7.91
C GLY A 36 19.15 10.47 7.58
N GLU A 37 18.40 10.86 8.62
CA GLU A 37 17.41 11.90 8.49
C GLU A 37 18.18 13.11 7.98
N ASP A 38 17.89 13.46 6.73
CA ASP A 38 18.34 14.70 6.15
C ASP A 38 17.67 15.82 6.95
N CYS A 39 18.33 16.28 8.02
CA CYS A 39 17.88 17.37 8.90
C CYS A 39 17.69 18.72 8.17
N SER A 40 17.71 18.71 6.83
CA SER A 40 17.47 19.86 5.94
C SER A 40 16.05 19.93 5.38
N LYS A 41 15.12 19.08 5.84
CA LYS A 41 13.71 19.13 5.41
C LYS A 41 12.73 19.14 6.58
N GLU A 42 11.74 20.03 6.53
CA GLU A 42 10.55 19.98 7.40
C GLU A 42 9.47 19.13 6.73
N TRP A 43 8.73 18.34 7.52
CA TRP A 43 7.58 17.59 7.03
C TRP A 43 6.30 18.34 7.35
N ARG A 44 5.46 18.51 6.35
CA ARG A 44 4.17 19.18 6.49
C ARG A 44 3.04 18.22 6.12
N ILE A 45 2.06 18.10 7.01
CA ILE A 45 0.78 17.41 6.73
C ILE A 45 0.00 18.22 5.69
N VAL A 46 -0.49 17.55 4.65
CA VAL A 46 -1.13 18.21 3.50
C VAL A 46 -2.61 17.89 3.35
N ASN A 47 -3.13 16.87 4.03
CA ASN A 47 -4.55 16.53 4.03
C ASN A 47 -5.27 16.98 5.30
N VAL A 48 -6.58 17.12 5.17
CA VAL A 48 -7.50 17.45 6.26
C VAL A 48 -7.94 16.17 6.94
N ASP A 49 -7.92 16.16 8.26
CA ASP A 49 -8.64 15.19 9.11
C ASP A 49 -8.44 13.71 8.74
N GLY A 50 -7.20 13.24 8.79
CA GLY A 50 -6.84 11.84 8.57
C GLY A 50 -7.33 10.87 9.64
N ASP A 51 -7.74 11.36 10.81
CA ASP A 51 -8.18 10.58 11.97
C ASP A 51 -9.69 10.68 12.25
N VAL A 52 -10.47 11.26 11.32
CA VAL A 52 -11.94 11.33 11.41
C VAL A 52 -12.38 12.00 12.72
N SER A 53 -11.68 13.06 13.11
CA SER A 53 -11.88 13.78 14.37
C SER A 53 -12.96 14.86 14.28
N LEU A 54 -13.41 15.20 13.06
CA LEU A 54 -14.46 16.18 12.81
C LEU A 54 -15.85 15.55 12.96
N SER A 55 -16.89 16.33 12.66
CA SER A 55 -18.24 15.75 12.60
C SER A 55 -18.38 14.88 11.34
N THR A 56 -19.22 13.84 11.40
CA THR A 56 -19.52 12.99 10.23
C THR A 56 -19.88 13.80 8.96
N ALA A 57 -20.55 14.94 9.12
CA ALA A 57 -20.92 15.80 7.99
C ALA A 57 -19.74 16.58 7.40
N GLU A 58 -18.66 16.77 8.16
CA GLU A 58 -17.39 17.34 7.73
C GLU A 58 -16.46 16.26 7.16
N ASP A 59 -16.36 15.10 7.81
CA ASP A 59 -15.54 13.97 7.33
C ASP A 59 -15.94 13.60 5.90
N ILE A 60 -17.25 13.43 5.66
CA ILE A 60 -17.82 13.11 4.34
C ILE A 60 -17.45 14.17 3.28
N ARG A 61 -17.15 15.41 3.67
CA ARG A 61 -16.72 16.45 2.71
C ARG A 61 -15.25 16.32 2.33
N TYR A 62 -14.40 15.91 3.25
CA TYR A 62 -12.94 15.88 3.05
C TYR A 62 -12.47 14.51 2.54
N TRP A 63 -13.04 13.44 3.08
CA TRP A 63 -12.87 12.09 2.58
C TRP A 63 -13.74 11.87 1.35
N ASN A 64 -13.07 11.63 0.23
CA ASN A 64 -13.76 11.29 -1.00
C ASN A 64 -13.87 9.77 -1.08
N HIS A 65 -14.92 9.30 -1.71
CA HIS A 65 -15.08 7.88 -2.02
C HIS A 65 -15.64 7.75 -3.44
N HIS A 66 -15.22 6.70 -4.13
CA HIS A 66 -15.79 6.35 -5.42
C HIS A 66 -15.99 4.86 -5.54
N ILE A 67 -16.95 4.50 -6.37
CA ILE A 67 -17.19 3.15 -6.83
C ILE A 67 -17.05 3.10 -8.34
N PHE A 68 -16.44 2.04 -8.85
CA PHE A 68 -16.28 1.84 -10.28
C PHE A 68 -16.64 0.41 -10.69
N ARG A 69 -17.25 0.30 -11.89
CA ARG A 69 -17.63 -0.95 -12.60
C ARG A 69 -18.61 -1.90 -11.94
N PHE A 70 -18.76 -1.90 -10.62
CA PHE A 70 -19.75 -2.72 -9.95
C PHE A 70 -21.17 -2.46 -10.46
N ARG A 71 -21.98 -3.53 -10.51
CA ARG A 71 -23.42 -3.40 -10.78
C ARG A 71 -24.09 -2.61 -9.65
N LYS A 72 -25.26 -2.03 -9.95
CA LYS A 72 -25.96 -1.13 -9.01
C LYS A 72 -26.43 -1.82 -7.73
N ASP A 73 -26.53 -3.13 -7.73
CA ASP A 73 -26.99 -4.00 -6.65
C ASP A 73 -25.87 -4.55 -5.77
N VAL A 74 -24.59 -4.28 -6.10
CA VAL A 74 -23.46 -4.59 -5.22
C VAL A 74 -23.63 -3.87 -3.88
N GLU A 75 -23.45 -4.60 -2.80
CA GLU A 75 -23.58 -4.08 -1.44
C GLU A 75 -22.23 -3.48 -1.01
N TRP A 76 -22.19 -2.17 -0.86
CA TRP A 76 -20.99 -1.46 -0.41
C TRP A 76 -21.37 -0.21 0.38
N ASN A 77 -20.48 0.20 1.27
CA ASN A 77 -20.58 1.51 1.93
C ASN A 77 -19.20 2.01 2.38
N VAL A 78 -19.14 3.30 2.65
CA VAL A 78 -18.05 3.93 3.41
C VAL A 78 -18.70 4.73 4.54
N GLU A 79 -18.37 4.38 5.78
CA GLU A 79 -18.94 4.99 6.99
C GLU A 79 -17.86 5.76 7.76
N PHE A 80 -18.23 6.96 8.24
CA PHE A 80 -17.36 7.85 9.00
C PHE A 80 -17.89 7.96 10.43
N THR A 81 -17.15 7.39 11.37
CA THR A 81 -17.49 7.39 12.80
C THR A 81 -16.31 7.91 13.62
N ASP A 82 -15.70 7.08 14.47
CA ASP A 82 -14.39 7.32 15.11
C ASP A 82 -13.23 6.82 14.22
N LYS A 83 -13.55 6.35 13.02
CA LYS A 83 -12.68 5.78 11.99
C LYS A 83 -13.45 5.68 10.69
N VAL A 84 -12.76 5.42 9.59
CA VAL A 84 -13.36 5.08 8.30
C VAL A 84 -13.59 3.58 8.24
N THR A 85 -14.81 3.15 7.90
CA THR A 85 -15.12 1.73 7.64
C THR A 85 -15.55 1.57 6.19
N ILE A 86 -14.86 0.70 5.46
CA ILE A 86 -15.14 0.32 4.08
C ILE A 86 -15.70 -1.10 4.11
N TYR A 87 -16.88 -1.30 3.55
CA TYR A 87 -17.44 -2.63 3.34
C TYR A 87 -17.74 -2.85 1.87
N LEU A 88 -17.42 -4.05 1.41
CA LEU A 88 -17.70 -4.52 0.05
C LEU A 88 -18.19 -5.96 0.14
N LYS A 89 -19.31 -6.23 -0.53
CA LYS A 89 -19.79 -7.58 -0.77
C LYS A 89 -20.31 -7.72 -2.19
N THR A 90 -19.74 -8.66 -2.93
CA THR A 90 -20.05 -8.90 -4.35
C THR A 90 -20.80 -10.21 -4.56
N GLU A 91 -21.39 -10.36 -5.74
CA GLU A 91 -21.91 -11.64 -6.23
C GLU A 91 -21.09 -12.14 -7.44
N GLU A 92 -21.39 -13.35 -7.91
CA GLU A 92 -20.78 -13.91 -9.12
C GLU A 92 -21.04 -12.99 -10.33
N GLY A 93 -19.97 -12.68 -11.05
CA GLY A 93 -19.96 -11.79 -12.23
C GLY A 93 -19.73 -10.32 -11.92
N ASP A 94 -19.59 -9.91 -10.65
CA ASP A 94 -19.25 -8.54 -10.28
C ASP A 94 -17.74 -8.31 -10.23
N GLY A 95 -17.28 -7.23 -10.87
CA GLY A 95 -15.89 -6.79 -10.80
C GLY A 95 -15.78 -5.27 -10.78
N GLY A 96 -14.82 -4.75 -10.02
CA GLY A 96 -14.66 -3.32 -9.78
C GLY A 96 -13.99 -3.02 -8.44
N HIS A 97 -14.08 -1.76 -8.03
CA HIS A 97 -13.49 -1.29 -6.77
C HIS A 97 -14.36 -0.31 -6.00
N VAL A 98 -14.14 -0.30 -4.69
CA VAL A 98 -14.48 0.80 -3.78
C VAL A 98 -13.17 1.45 -3.34
N ALA A 99 -13.07 2.77 -3.44
CA ALA A 99 -11.91 3.51 -2.96
C ALA A 99 -12.33 4.67 -2.08
N THR A 100 -11.50 5.01 -1.09
CA THR A 100 -11.70 6.20 -0.26
C THR A 100 -10.39 6.77 0.28
N GLY A 101 -10.36 8.09 0.50
CA GLY A 101 -9.17 8.82 0.90
C GLY A 101 -9.23 10.30 0.53
N MET A 102 -8.07 10.87 0.20
CA MET A 102 -7.87 12.31 0.07
C MET A 102 -7.58 12.72 -1.37
N TRP A 103 -8.46 13.55 -1.93
CA TRP A 103 -8.32 14.16 -3.25
C TRP A 103 -8.02 15.63 -3.11
N TRP A 104 -7.27 16.19 -4.05
CA TRP A 104 -6.95 17.61 -4.06
C TRP A 104 -8.17 18.54 -4.07
N THR A 105 -9.33 18.08 -4.58
CA THR A 105 -10.56 18.86 -4.70
C THR A 105 -11.22 19.16 -3.35
N ALA A 106 -10.94 18.36 -2.33
CA ALA A 106 -11.55 18.56 -1.01
C ALA A 106 -10.66 18.11 0.14
N GLY A 107 -9.97 16.97 0.02
CA GLY A 107 -9.17 16.38 1.10
C GLY A 107 -7.83 17.06 1.35
N PHE A 108 -7.24 17.75 0.38
CA PHE A 108 -6.00 18.50 0.62
C PHE A 108 -6.28 19.89 1.19
N ILE A 109 -5.52 20.29 2.22
CA ILE A 109 -5.67 21.55 2.96
C ILE A 109 -5.69 22.76 2.01
N GLU A 110 -4.86 22.73 0.96
CA GLU A 110 -4.72 23.85 0.03
C GLU A 110 -5.74 23.84 -1.13
N GLY A 111 -6.56 22.79 -1.24
CA GLY A 111 -7.54 22.65 -2.33
C GLY A 111 -6.92 22.61 -3.72
N ARG A 112 -5.68 22.11 -3.84
CA ARG A 112 -4.91 22.02 -5.10
C ARG A 112 -4.01 20.80 -5.11
N LYS A 113 -3.69 20.31 -6.32
CA LYS A 113 -2.73 19.21 -6.51
C LYS A 113 -1.34 19.63 -6.01
N ILE A 114 -0.58 18.68 -5.48
CA ILE A 114 0.68 18.98 -4.78
C ILE A 114 1.87 18.68 -5.72
N PRO A 115 2.74 19.65 -6.03
CA PRO A 115 3.94 19.37 -6.80
C PRO A 115 4.87 18.42 -6.05
N ILE A 116 5.29 17.33 -6.70
CA ILE A 116 6.11 16.28 -6.08
C ILE A 116 7.56 16.24 -6.56
N TYR A 117 7.91 16.96 -7.63
CA TYR A 117 9.29 17.04 -8.08
C TYR A 117 10.22 17.67 -7.03
N GLY A 118 11.31 16.98 -6.70
CA GLY A 118 12.27 17.39 -5.66
C GLY A 118 11.74 17.28 -4.23
N LYS A 119 10.54 16.74 -4.02
CA LYS A 119 9.94 16.52 -2.71
C LYS A 119 9.83 15.04 -2.40
N LYS A 120 9.72 14.72 -1.11
CA LYS A 120 9.31 13.41 -0.62
C LYS A 120 7.86 13.47 -0.14
N VAL A 121 7.12 12.41 -0.37
CA VAL A 121 5.76 12.19 0.08
C VAL A 121 5.75 10.94 0.93
N GLN A 122 5.26 11.07 2.16
CA GLN A 122 5.11 9.99 3.11
C GLN A 122 3.64 9.85 3.48
N VAL A 123 3.16 8.62 3.60
CA VAL A 123 1.79 8.33 4.01
C VAL A 123 1.83 7.45 5.25
N GLU A 124 1.17 7.89 6.29
CA GLU A 124 1.00 7.15 7.53
C GLU A 124 -0.48 6.80 7.68
N PHE A 125 -0.78 5.57 8.08
CA PHE A 125 -2.15 5.12 8.24
C PHE A 125 -2.22 3.85 9.08
N ASP A 126 -3.31 3.71 9.81
CA ASP A 126 -3.65 2.50 10.55
C ASP A 126 -4.76 1.75 9.82
N VAL A 127 -4.62 0.43 9.71
CA VAL A 127 -5.67 -0.43 9.17
C VAL A 127 -5.98 -1.60 10.08
N LYS A 128 -7.24 -2.03 10.03
CA LYS A 128 -7.67 -3.32 10.56
C LYS A 128 -8.61 -3.98 9.58
N VAL A 129 -8.18 -5.11 9.03
CA VAL A 129 -9.01 -5.94 8.15
C VAL A 129 -9.85 -6.88 9.02
N GLU A 130 -11.14 -6.61 9.15
CA GLU A 130 -12.05 -7.42 9.96
C GLU A 130 -12.51 -8.68 9.23
N LYS A 131 -12.71 -8.55 7.90
CA LYS A 131 -13.07 -9.64 6.99
C LYS A 131 -12.34 -9.48 5.65
N PHE A 132 -11.96 -10.62 5.08
CA PHE A 132 -11.35 -10.74 3.75
C PHE A 132 -11.68 -12.14 3.21
N ASP A 133 -12.96 -12.35 2.94
CA ASP A 133 -13.50 -13.65 2.58
C ASP A 133 -13.62 -13.77 1.06
N TYR A 134 -13.11 -14.88 0.52
CA TYR A 134 -13.10 -15.24 -0.90
C TYR A 134 -13.18 -16.78 -0.99
N GLU A 135 -13.90 -17.35 -1.96
CA GLU A 135 -14.25 -18.79 -1.97
C GLU A 135 -13.12 -19.68 -2.50
N GLY A 136 -12.22 -19.15 -3.33
CA GLY A 136 -11.20 -19.95 -4.01
C GLY A 136 -9.85 -19.27 -4.29
N PRO A 137 -8.78 -20.05 -4.51
CA PRO A 137 -7.42 -19.52 -4.75
C PRO A 137 -7.25 -18.86 -6.12
N ASP A 138 -8.24 -18.95 -7.00
CA ASP A 138 -8.27 -18.33 -8.32
C ASP A 138 -8.99 -16.97 -8.31
N GLU A 139 -9.50 -16.55 -7.16
CA GLU A 139 -10.16 -15.27 -7.01
C GLU A 139 -9.14 -14.15 -7.02
N TRP A 140 -9.53 -13.03 -7.62
CA TRP A 140 -8.76 -11.81 -7.63
C TRP A 140 -9.45 -10.84 -6.68
N LEU A 141 -8.81 -10.58 -5.55
CA LEU A 141 -9.23 -9.66 -4.49
C LEU A 141 -7.97 -9.04 -3.88
N ARG A 142 -7.99 -7.73 -3.64
CA ARG A 142 -6.88 -7.02 -3.01
C ARG A 142 -7.31 -5.80 -2.21
N ILE A 143 -6.42 -5.39 -1.31
CA ILE A 143 -6.48 -4.12 -0.59
C ILE A 143 -5.14 -3.41 -0.73
N ALA A 144 -5.17 -2.17 -1.20
CA ALA A 144 -3.98 -1.40 -1.48
C ALA A 144 -4.07 0.05 -0.98
N LEU A 145 -2.91 0.62 -0.67
CA LEU A 145 -2.71 2.07 -0.71
C LEU A 145 -2.40 2.46 -2.15
N ALA A 146 -3.14 3.41 -2.69
CA ALA A 146 -2.98 3.88 -4.05
C ALA A 146 -2.80 5.41 -4.10
N CYS A 147 -2.14 5.89 -5.14
CA CYS A 147 -2.09 7.31 -5.44
C CYS A 147 -2.21 7.58 -6.93
N ALA A 148 -2.82 8.71 -7.27
CA ALA A 148 -2.87 9.24 -8.61
C ALA A 148 -1.88 10.42 -8.74
N VAL A 149 -1.09 10.41 -9.81
CA VAL A 149 -0.18 11.51 -10.17
C VAL A 149 -0.59 12.04 -11.53
N GLN A 150 -0.93 13.32 -11.58
CA GLN A 150 -1.09 14.01 -12.86
C GLN A 150 0.29 14.36 -13.41
N ARG A 151 0.56 13.93 -14.64
CA ARG A 151 1.75 14.29 -15.41
C ARG A 151 1.61 15.68 -16.01
N ARG A 152 2.73 16.19 -16.54
CA ARG A 152 2.81 17.48 -17.23
C ARG A 152 1.91 17.59 -18.46
N ASP A 153 1.60 16.47 -19.12
CA ASP A 153 0.71 16.41 -20.28
C ASP A 153 -0.77 16.18 -19.91
N ASP A 154 -1.11 16.36 -18.64
CA ASP A 154 -2.42 16.13 -18.03
C ASP A 154 -2.88 14.66 -18.00
N SER A 155 -2.07 13.70 -18.45
CA SER A 155 -2.32 12.28 -18.19
C SER A 155 -2.21 11.97 -16.71
N VAL A 156 -2.92 10.94 -16.24
CA VAL A 156 -2.87 10.49 -14.85
C VAL A 156 -2.33 9.08 -14.82
N VAL A 157 -1.37 8.84 -13.92
CA VAL A 157 -0.83 7.51 -13.66
C VAL A 157 -1.07 7.11 -12.21
N TYR A 158 -1.23 5.83 -11.98
CA TYR A 158 -1.61 5.24 -10.71
C TYR A 158 -0.49 4.34 -10.20
N THR A 159 -0.18 4.50 -8.92
CA THR A 159 0.75 3.63 -8.21
C THR A 159 0.01 3.02 -7.05
N GLU A 160 0.03 1.68 -6.95
CA GLU A 160 -0.71 0.93 -5.94
C GLU A 160 0.22 0.00 -5.18
N ILE A 161 -0.01 -0.08 -3.87
CA ILE A 161 0.87 -0.71 -2.89
C ILE A 161 0.00 -1.62 -2.04
N ASP A 162 -0.07 -2.87 -2.47
CA ASP A 162 -0.95 -3.91 -1.95
C ASP A 162 -0.43 -4.42 -0.61
N PHE A 163 -1.26 -4.33 0.41
CA PHE A 163 -0.96 -4.82 1.76
C PHE A 163 -1.81 -6.03 2.15
N LEU A 164 -2.74 -6.46 1.30
CA LEU A 164 -3.43 -7.74 1.46
C LEU A 164 -3.99 -8.22 0.13
N ASP A 165 -3.71 -9.47 -0.23
CA ASP A 165 -4.08 -10.02 -1.54
C ASP A 165 -4.62 -11.45 -1.43
N SER A 166 -5.54 -11.78 -2.31
CA SER A 166 -5.81 -13.17 -2.66
C SER A 166 -4.61 -13.80 -3.40
N PRO A 167 -4.42 -15.12 -3.33
CA PRO A 167 -3.29 -15.80 -3.99
C PRO A 167 -3.20 -15.62 -5.51
N ASN A 168 -4.33 -15.38 -6.20
CA ASN A 168 -4.32 -15.20 -7.65
C ASN A 168 -3.85 -13.81 -8.06
N THR A 169 -4.12 -12.78 -7.26
CA THR A 169 -3.70 -11.39 -7.53
C THR A 169 -2.21 -11.32 -7.88
N GLN A 170 -1.38 -12.03 -7.10
CA GLN A 170 0.08 -12.02 -7.23
C GLN A 170 0.63 -12.79 -8.45
N ARG A 171 -0.23 -13.42 -9.26
CA ARG A 171 0.16 -14.29 -10.38
C ARG A 171 0.02 -13.62 -11.74
N HIS A 172 -0.21 -12.31 -11.78
CA HIS A 172 -0.44 -11.61 -13.04
C HIS A 172 0.78 -11.75 -13.98
N PRO A 173 0.60 -12.05 -15.28
CA PRO A 173 1.71 -12.30 -16.22
C PRO A 173 2.69 -11.14 -16.43
N THR A 174 2.25 -9.91 -16.15
CA THR A 174 3.09 -8.70 -16.27
C THR A 174 3.82 -8.35 -14.98
N GLY A 175 3.53 -9.07 -13.89
CA GLY A 175 4.24 -8.97 -12.62
C GLY A 175 5.56 -9.74 -12.60
N ASN A 176 6.31 -9.57 -11.52
CA ASN A 176 7.57 -10.26 -11.28
C ASN A 176 7.67 -10.95 -9.91
N ILE A 177 6.57 -11.09 -9.17
CA ILE A 177 6.51 -11.82 -7.88
C ILE A 177 7.10 -13.23 -8.00
N LEU A 178 6.77 -13.97 -9.07
CA LEU A 178 7.29 -15.33 -9.33
C LEU A 178 8.80 -15.40 -9.52
N PHE A 179 9.45 -14.25 -9.77
CA PHE A 179 10.90 -14.13 -9.93
C PHE A 179 11.57 -13.49 -8.70
N GLY A 180 10.85 -13.38 -7.58
CA GLY A 180 11.35 -12.79 -6.33
C GLY A 180 11.34 -11.27 -6.31
N GLY A 181 10.65 -10.62 -7.26
CA GLY A 181 10.35 -9.20 -7.20
C GLY A 181 9.09 -8.90 -6.38
N ASP A 182 8.64 -7.66 -6.45
CA ASP A 182 7.53 -7.10 -5.69
C ASP A 182 6.48 -6.41 -6.59
N VAL A 183 6.56 -6.55 -7.91
CA VAL A 183 5.56 -5.99 -8.85
C VAL A 183 4.49 -7.04 -9.12
N ILE A 184 3.25 -6.73 -8.78
CA ILE A 184 2.07 -7.55 -9.07
C ILE A 184 1.65 -7.33 -10.52
N TYR A 185 1.49 -6.08 -10.93
CA TYR A 185 1.03 -5.70 -12.26
C TYR A 185 1.78 -4.48 -12.76
N ARG A 186 2.00 -4.44 -14.08
CA ARG A 186 2.45 -3.25 -14.81
C ARG A 186 1.79 -3.22 -16.17
N GLY A 187 1.03 -2.16 -16.46
CA GLY A 187 0.40 -1.98 -17.77
C GLY A 187 -0.51 -0.76 -17.83
N GLY A 188 -0.57 -0.14 -19.02
CA GLY A 188 -1.33 1.10 -19.20
C GLY A 188 -0.78 2.22 -18.33
N ASP A 189 -1.67 2.79 -17.51
CA ASP A 189 -1.43 3.87 -16.56
C ASP A 189 -1.30 3.39 -15.11
N VAL A 190 -1.18 2.09 -14.86
CA VAL A 190 -1.12 1.52 -13.50
C VAL A 190 0.12 0.64 -13.29
N VAL A 191 0.73 0.78 -12.11
CA VAL A 191 1.72 -0.16 -11.55
C VAL A 191 1.31 -0.53 -10.13
N GLU A 192 1.30 -1.84 -9.85
CA GLU A 192 0.86 -2.41 -8.58
C GLU A 192 2.03 -3.17 -7.94
N PHE A 193 2.28 -2.91 -6.66
CA PHE A 193 3.35 -3.51 -5.89
C PHE A 193 2.80 -4.35 -4.76
N LYS A 194 3.39 -5.52 -4.50
CA LYS A 194 3.22 -6.25 -3.25
C LYS A 194 4.08 -5.62 -2.17
N PHE A 195 3.49 -5.23 -1.05
CA PHE A 195 4.21 -4.66 0.10
C PHE A 195 4.16 -5.54 1.35
N ASP A 196 2.96 -5.94 1.80
CA ASP A 196 2.78 -6.71 3.03
C ASP A 196 1.59 -7.69 2.91
N GLU A 197 1.44 -8.58 3.88
CA GLU A 197 0.30 -9.48 4.06
C GLU A 197 -0.36 -9.19 5.42
N ALA A 198 -1.25 -8.19 5.45
CA ALA A 198 -1.87 -7.67 6.67
C ALA A 198 -2.68 -8.78 7.38
N PRO A 199 -2.40 -9.08 8.66
CA PRO A 199 -3.17 -10.06 9.39
C PRO A 199 -4.59 -9.57 9.67
N LEU A 200 -5.56 -10.48 9.59
CA LEU A 200 -6.94 -10.19 9.96
C LEU A 200 -7.08 -9.87 11.45
N LYS A 201 -8.02 -8.97 11.75
CA LYS A 201 -8.49 -8.58 13.09
C LYS A 201 -7.43 -7.96 13.99
N VAL A 202 -6.32 -7.51 13.41
CA VAL A 202 -5.21 -6.84 14.11
C VAL A 202 -5.03 -5.45 13.50
N TRP A 203 -4.88 -4.43 14.36
CA TRP A 203 -4.48 -3.10 13.91
C TRP A 203 -3.01 -3.12 13.47
N ARG A 204 -2.75 -2.61 12.28
CA ARG A 204 -1.41 -2.41 11.72
C ARG A 204 -1.22 -0.94 11.39
N HIS A 205 -0.13 -0.39 11.89
CA HIS A 205 0.36 0.93 11.49
C HIS A 205 1.32 0.78 10.32
N TYR A 206 1.13 1.58 9.29
CA TYR A 206 2.01 1.68 8.15
C TYR A 206 2.54 3.11 8.00
N SER A 207 3.81 3.21 7.62
CA SER A 207 4.48 4.44 7.25
C SER A 207 5.21 4.19 5.93
N ILE A 208 4.67 4.73 4.84
CA ILE A 208 5.05 4.42 3.46
C ILE A 208 5.72 5.61 2.81
N ASP A 209 6.95 5.43 2.31
CA ASP A 209 7.59 6.36 1.39
C ASP A 209 6.94 6.23 0.00
N LEU A 210 5.90 7.02 -0.23
CA LEU A 210 5.14 6.99 -1.48
C LEU A 210 6.00 7.45 -2.66
N THR A 211 6.92 8.39 -2.43
CA THR A 211 7.86 8.85 -3.47
C THR A 211 8.73 7.71 -3.99
N TYR A 212 9.20 6.82 -3.14
CA TYR A 212 9.95 5.64 -3.56
C TYR A 212 9.17 4.77 -4.56
N TYR A 213 7.88 4.52 -4.32
CA TYR A 213 7.05 3.71 -5.22
C TYR A 213 6.72 4.44 -6.52
N ILE A 214 6.39 5.73 -6.47
CA ILE A 214 6.13 6.55 -7.67
C ILE A 214 7.37 6.57 -8.56
N GLU A 215 8.56 6.81 -7.98
CA GLU A 215 9.83 6.83 -8.72
C GLU A 215 10.11 5.49 -9.41
N ARG A 216 9.85 4.37 -8.73
CA ARG A 216 10.02 3.02 -9.30
C ARG A 216 9.01 2.66 -10.38
N ALA A 217 7.80 3.18 -10.28
CA ALA A 217 6.74 2.94 -11.25
C ALA A 217 6.98 3.74 -12.53
N TRP A 218 7.25 5.05 -12.37
CA TRP A 218 7.11 6.05 -13.44
C TRP A 218 8.30 7.02 -13.56
N GLY A 219 9.10 7.17 -12.51
CA GLY A 219 10.01 8.31 -12.34
C GLY A 219 9.26 9.60 -12.03
N VAL A 220 9.84 10.45 -11.18
CA VAL A 220 9.26 11.76 -10.84
C VAL A 220 9.92 12.86 -11.67
N GLU A 221 9.12 13.62 -12.42
CA GLU A 221 9.57 14.68 -13.32
C GLU A 221 9.04 16.05 -12.91
N GLU A 222 9.71 17.12 -13.38
CA GLU A 222 9.24 18.47 -13.18
C GLU A 222 7.87 18.68 -13.85
N GLY A 223 6.88 19.08 -13.05
CA GLY A 223 5.50 19.25 -13.48
C GLY A 223 4.56 18.16 -12.99
N ASP A 224 5.07 17.09 -12.38
CA ASP A 224 4.23 16.07 -11.76
C ASP A 224 3.53 16.58 -10.50
N LEU A 225 2.24 16.29 -10.40
CA LEU A 225 1.37 16.74 -9.33
C LEU A 225 0.65 15.54 -8.69
N LEU A 226 0.80 15.36 -7.37
CA LEU A 226 -0.01 14.41 -6.61
C LEU A 226 -1.47 14.88 -6.61
N GLU A 227 -2.34 14.03 -7.13
CA GLU A 227 -3.76 14.31 -7.30
C GLU A 227 -4.60 13.74 -6.15
N SER A 228 -4.30 12.52 -5.75
CA SER A 228 -4.98 11.85 -4.65
C SER A 228 -4.12 10.75 -4.04
N VAL A 229 -4.44 10.41 -2.79
CA VAL A 229 -3.94 9.21 -2.10
C VAL A 229 -5.12 8.57 -1.39
N TYR A 230 -5.30 7.27 -1.58
CA TYR A 230 -6.50 6.57 -1.15
C TYR A 230 -6.25 5.09 -0.88
N ILE A 231 -7.14 4.50 -0.09
CA ILE A 231 -7.23 3.06 0.08
C ILE A 231 -8.22 2.53 -0.94
N VAL A 232 -7.90 1.40 -1.57
CA VAL A 232 -8.77 0.72 -2.53
C VAL A 232 -8.98 -0.73 -2.11
N VAL A 233 -10.23 -1.19 -2.22
CA VAL A 233 -10.61 -2.60 -2.19
C VAL A 233 -11.14 -2.94 -3.58
N GLU A 234 -10.48 -3.86 -4.26
CA GLU A 234 -10.83 -4.25 -5.63
C GLU A 234 -11.00 -5.77 -5.72
N SER A 235 -12.00 -6.20 -6.47
CA SER A 235 -12.33 -7.60 -6.70
C SER A 235 -12.77 -7.84 -8.14
N ASP A 236 -12.60 -9.06 -8.65
CA ASP A 236 -13.06 -9.42 -10.00
C ASP A 236 -13.81 -10.76 -10.06
N GLY A 237 -15.02 -10.70 -10.63
CA GLY A 237 -15.83 -11.81 -11.10
C GLY A 237 -16.44 -12.74 -10.06
N LYS A 238 -15.91 -12.79 -8.83
CA LYS A 238 -16.28 -13.78 -7.81
C LYS A 238 -16.86 -13.14 -6.54
N PRO A 239 -17.73 -13.86 -5.81
CA PRO A 239 -18.28 -13.38 -4.55
C PRO A 239 -17.16 -13.20 -3.52
N VAL A 240 -17.04 -11.99 -2.99
CA VAL A 240 -16.13 -11.65 -1.90
C VAL A 240 -16.88 -10.89 -0.82
N GLU A 241 -16.35 -10.92 0.40
CA GLU A 241 -16.80 -10.06 1.50
C GLU A 241 -15.60 -9.45 2.22
N VAL A 242 -15.53 -8.12 2.23
CA VAL A 242 -14.46 -7.35 2.86
C VAL A 242 -15.06 -6.35 3.84
N GLU A 243 -14.48 -6.28 5.03
CA GLU A 243 -14.71 -5.20 6.00
C GLU A 243 -13.35 -4.68 6.44
N LEU A 244 -13.06 -3.43 6.10
CA LEU A 244 -11.79 -2.76 6.35
C LEU A 244 -12.03 -1.50 7.18
N LYS A 245 -11.22 -1.32 8.22
CA LYS A 245 -11.18 -0.11 9.03
C LYS A 245 -9.89 0.64 8.77
N VAL A 246 -9.98 1.95 8.62
CA VAL A 246 -8.85 2.85 8.37
C VAL A 246 -8.93 4.02 9.36
N ASP A 247 -7.78 4.40 9.92
CA ASP A 247 -7.64 5.53 10.83
C ASP A 247 -6.25 6.18 10.65
N ASN A 248 -6.03 7.36 11.22
CA ASN A 248 -4.75 8.09 11.19
C ASN A 248 -4.13 8.23 9.79
N PHE A 249 -4.93 8.44 8.75
CA PHE A 249 -4.52 8.54 7.36
C PHE A 249 -3.93 9.92 7.05
N TRP A 250 -2.63 10.07 7.29
CA TRP A 250 -1.90 11.32 7.14
C TRP A 250 -0.95 11.28 5.96
N ILE A 251 -1.00 12.32 5.14
CA ILE A 251 -0.09 12.54 4.02
C ILE A 251 0.81 13.69 4.42
N SER A 252 2.11 13.43 4.40
CA SER A 252 3.15 14.41 4.72
C SER A 252 4.06 14.63 3.52
N VAL A 253 4.45 15.87 3.29
CA VAL A 253 5.35 16.25 2.19
C VAL A 253 6.55 17.00 2.75
N SER A 254 7.74 16.67 2.25
CA SER A 254 8.95 17.38 2.64
C SER A 254 9.00 18.77 1.99
N GLU A 255 9.21 19.80 2.80
CA GLU A 255 9.51 21.15 2.33
C GLU A 255 11.00 21.47 2.53
N PRO A 256 11.62 22.29 1.65
CA PRO A 256 12.97 22.79 1.89
C PRO A 256 13.02 23.60 3.18
N LEU A 257 14.01 23.37 4.05
CA LEU A 257 14.19 24.21 5.24
C LEU A 257 14.46 25.67 4.84
N VAL A 258 13.55 26.57 5.20
CA VAL A 258 13.76 28.01 5.08
C VAL A 258 14.43 28.49 6.36
N ILE A 259 15.76 28.61 6.34
CA ILE A 259 16.50 29.26 7.43
C ILE A 259 16.29 30.78 7.27
N THR A 260 15.38 31.36 8.06
CA THR A 260 15.14 32.81 8.13
C THR A 260 16.08 33.49 9.12
#